data_AF-A0A927RNZ0-F1
#
_entry.id   AF-A0A927RNZ0-F1
#
_cell.length_a   1.000
_cell.length_b   1.000
_cell.length_c   1.000
_cell.angle_alpha   90.00
_cell.angle_beta   90.00
_cell.angle_gamma   90.00
#
_symmetry.space_group_name_H-M   'P 1'
#
loop_
_entity.id
_entity.type
_entity.pdbx_description
1 polymer ?
#
loop_
_entity_poly.entity_id
_entity_poly.type
_entity_poly.pdbx_seq_one_letter_code
_entity_poly.pdbx_strand_id
1 'polypeptide(L)'
;MPAIEEKTENPEEKTEPVKTDVVDMSFLLGGAKAVKKELPKREAPKQIAQKAESLQQKEEKETEVKPKKRLTATRKIERMTVKKPTRALTADEKLQEAFLKRLRKLGGEYFEYYSVYLLERYSRLNGRRLEALKITGGENDGGIDGEIEVTDRLGFRETIYIQAKNWNPDKGDERLWVVGETLLQQFIGACVCRQAKEGKQHCRGIFITTSRFTAEAKKILDDTADKFVGYDGADLYEAAKECQFGIIKKNGEWALDEELLAGEKAFFKMY
;
A
#
# COMPACT_ATOMS: atom_id res chain seq x y z
N MET A 1 61.37 -61.54 -7.53
CA MET A 1 62.39 -60.88 -6.68
C MET A 1 62.00 -59.41 -6.54
N PRO A 2 62.22 -58.74 -5.39
CA PRO A 2 61.45 -58.87 -4.15
C PRO A 2 60.87 -57.52 -3.64
N ALA A 3 60.32 -57.56 -2.43
CA ALA A 3 59.56 -56.57 -1.66
C ALA A 3 60.33 -55.35 -1.13
N ILE A 4 59.59 -54.37 -0.58
CA ILE A 4 59.66 -53.70 0.75
C ILE A 4 58.60 -52.57 0.70
N GLU A 5 57.40 -52.71 1.27
CA GLU A 5 56.96 -52.36 2.64
C GLU A 5 57.35 -50.95 3.14
N GLU A 6 56.38 -50.02 3.20
CA GLU A 6 56.38 -48.99 4.23
C GLU A 6 54.95 -48.66 4.67
N LYS A 7 54.68 -48.97 5.93
CA LYS A 7 53.49 -48.62 6.70
C LYS A 7 53.62 -47.19 7.20
N THR A 8 52.57 -46.40 7.09
CA THR A 8 52.34 -45.29 8.02
C THR A 8 50.86 -45.31 8.42
N GLU A 9 50.63 -45.85 9.62
CA GLU A 9 49.43 -45.68 10.42
C GLU A 9 49.23 -44.19 10.71
N ASN A 10 48.00 -43.70 10.52
CA ASN A 10 47.59 -42.38 11.01
C ASN A 10 46.69 -42.63 12.24
N PRO A 11 46.94 -41.97 13.38
CA PRO A 11 46.28 -42.30 14.64
C PRO A 11 44.83 -41.80 14.68
N GLU A 12 43.94 -42.65 15.20
CA GLU A 12 42.60 -42.28 15.65
C GLU A 12 42.70 -41.26 16.79
N GLU A 13 42.46 -39.99 16.46
CA GLU A 13 42.29 -38.93 17.45
C GLU A 13 40.92 -39.07 18.12
N LYS A 14 40.94 -39.55 19.36
CA LYS A 14 39.80 -39.54 20.28
C LYS A 14 39.40 -38.09 20.58
N THR A 15 38.41 -37.57 19.87
CA THR A 15 37.71 -36.36 20.30
C THR A 15 36.61 -36.74 21.27
N GLU A 16 36.84 -36.44 22.55
CA GLU A 16 35.80 -36.43 23.59
C GLU A 16 34.65 -35.49 23.19
N PRO A 17 33.38 -35.89 23.33
CA PRO A 17 32.28 -34.97 23.08
C PRO A 17 32.20 -33.92 24.20
N VAL A 18 32.39 -32.66 23.81
CA VAL A 18 32.09 -31.48 24.62
C VAL A 18 30.64 -31.55 25.10
N LYS A 19 30.44 -31.58 26.41
CA LYS A 19 29.13 -31.43 27.05
C LYS A 19 28.57 -30.06 26.69
N THR A 20 27.59 -30.02 25.79
CA THR A 20 26.65 -28.91 25.70
C THR A 20 25.58 -29.11 26.76
N ASP A 21 25.50 -28.19 27.71
CA ASP A 21 24.40 -28.13 28.67
C ASP A 21 23.08 -27.95 27.93
N VAL A 22 22.35 -29.05 27.80
CA VAL A 22 20.95 -29.06 27.37
C VAL A 22 20.13 -28.66 28.60
N VAL A 23 19.64 -27.42 28.62
CA VAL A 23 18.63 -27.01 29.60
C VAL A 23 17.32 -27.67 29.20
N ASP A 24 16.96 -28.69 29.96
CA ASP A 24 15.73 -29.46 29.86
C ASP A 24 14.52 -28.59 30.25
N MET A 25 13.77 -28.14 29.25
CA MET A 25 12.48 -27.43 29.38
C MET A 25 11.34 -28.45 29.48
N SER A 26 11.39 -29.33 30.49
CA SER A 26 10.29 -30.26 30.79
C SER A 26 10.08 -30.47 32.29
N PHE A 27 10.03 -29.38 33.06
CA PHE A 27 9.45 -29.40 34.40
C PHE A 27 8.59 -28.16 34.61
N LEU A 28 7.26 -28.38 34.65
CA LEU A 28 6.24 -27.67 35.45
C LEU A 28 4.85 -27.73 34.77
N LEU A 29 4.39 -28.94 34.48
CA LEU A 29 2.95 -29.24 34.44
C LEU A 29 2.59 -29.94 35.75
N GLY A 30 1.95 -29.21 36.66
CA GLY A 30 1.40 -29.79 37.87
C GLY A 30 0.92 -28.75 38.88
N GLY A 31 -0.39 -28.62 39.02
CA GLY A 31 -1.00 -28.12 40.26
C GLY A 31 -1.69 -26.77 40.17
N ALA A 32 -2.91 -26.76 39.64
CA ALA A 32 -3.86 -25.69 39.82
C ALA A 32 -4.21 -25.49 41.32
N LYS A 33 -3.98 -24.30 41.85
CA LYS A 33 -4.73 -23.75 42.99
C LYS A 33 -5.18 -22.34 42.64
N ALA A 34 -6.49 -22.20 42.48
CA ALA A 34 -7.17 -20.95 42.19
C ALA A 34 -6.99 -19.98 43.37
N VAL A 35 -6.30 -18.86 43.12
CA VAL A 35 -6.31 -17.68 43.99
C VAL A 35 -7.09 -16.60 43.25
N LYS A 36 -8.35 -16.40 43.67
CA LYS A 36 -9.16 -15.24 43.28
C LYS A 36 -8.49 -13.99 43.84
N LYS A 37 -7.87 -13.19 42.98
CA LYS A 37 -7.40 -11.84 43.31
C LYS A 37 -8.46 -10.86 42.83
N GLU A 38 -9.31 -10.42 43.75
CA GLU A 38 -10.30 -9.36 43.50
C GLU A 38 -9.58 -8.06 43.13
N LEU A 39 -9.95 -7.47 41.99
CA LEU A 39 -9.56 -6.11 41.65
C LEU A 39 -10.32 -5.12 42.57
N PRO A 40 -9.65 -4.09 43.12
CA PRO A 40 -10.32 -3.11 43.95
C PRO A 40 -11.28 -2.25 43.10
N LYS A 41 -12.55 -2.23 43.53
CA LYS A 41 -13.61 -1.36 42.99
C LYS A 41 -13.22 0.11 43.22
N ARG A 42 -13.01 0.87 42.15
CA ARG A 42 -12.92 2.33 42.21
C ARG A 42 -14.32 2.90 42.36
N GLU A 43 -14.62 3.42 43.54
CA GLU A 43 -15.82 4.22 43.82
C GLU A 43 -15.69 5.58 43.13
N ALA A 44 -16.71 5.96 42.35
CA ALA A 44 -16.80 7.27 41.71
C ALA A 44 -17.32 8.31 42.73
N PRO A 45 -16.62 9.45 42.95
CA PRO A 45 -17.14 10.51 43.79
C PRO A 45 -18.28 11.28 43.08
N LYS A 46 -19.48 11.18 43.67
CA LYS A 46 -20.69 11.95 43.33
C LYS A 46 -20.47 13.43 43.63
N GLN A 47 -20.22 14.27 42.62
CA GLN A 47 -20.26 15.73 42.78
C GLN A 47 -20.30 16.54 41.46
N ILE A 48 -21.16 16.19 40.48
CA ILE A 48 -21.45 17.07 39.31
C ILE A 48 -22.95 16.98 38.90
N ALA A 49 -23.86 16.93 39.89
CA ALA A 49 -25.30 16.82 39.63
C ALA A 49 -26.14 17.90 40.36
N GLN A 50 -25.58 19.11 40.56
CA GLN A 50 -26.27 20.21 41.27
C GLN A 50 -26.08 21.60 40.64
N LYS A 51 -25.87 21.68 39.31
CA LYS A 51 -25.79 22.98 38.61
C LYS A 51 -26.76 23.13 37.43
N ALA A 52 -27.84 22.35 37.43
CA ALA A 52 -28.84 22.32 36.37
C ALA A 52 -30.25 22.80 36.79
N GLU A 53 -30.47 23.26 38.03
CA GLU A 53 -31.82 23.56 38.55
C GLU A 53 -31.92 24.88 39.33
N SER A 54 -31.29 25.96 38.87
CA SER A 54 -31.42 27.28 39.54
C SER A 54 -31.55 28.49 38.61
N LEU A 55 -32.12 28.33 37.41
CA LEU A 55 -32.41 29.44 36.48
C LEU A 55 -33.83 29.36 35.88
N GLN A 56 -34.78 28.84 36.66
CA GLN A 56 -36.21 29.08 36.45
C GLN A 56 -36.75 29.80 37.69
N GLN A 57 -37.49 30.89 37.46
CA GLN A 57 -38.24 31.70 38.44
C GLN A 57 -37.48 32.87 39.09
N LYS A 58 -37.49 34.01 38.36
CA LYS A 58 -37.46 35.44 38.76
C LYS A 58 -37.21 36.20 37.46
N GLU A 59 -38.09 37.02 36.88
CA GLU A 59 -39.21 37.79 37.39
C GLU A 59 -40.24 37.96 36.26
N GLU A 60 -41.51 37.70 36.58
CA GLU A 60 -42.64 38.34 35.93
C GLU A 60 -42.82 39.72 36.56
N LYS A 61 -42.94 40.78 35.75
CA LYS A 61 -43.83 41.92 36.00
C LYS A 61 -44.04 42.76 34.74
N GLU A 62 -45.24 42.58 34.18
CA GLU A 62 -46.16 43.54 33.55
C GLU A 62 -45.61 44.73 32.73
N THR A 63 -45.97 44.79 31.44
CA THR A 63 -47.17 45.55 30.99
C THR A 63 -47.47 45.33 29.49
N GLU A 64 -48.73 45.53 29.19
CA GLU A 64 -49.55 45.05 28.07
C GLU A 64 -49.62 46.03 26.88
N VAL A 65 -49.47 45.55 25.62
CA VAL A 65 -50.18 46.08 24.43
C VAL A 65 -50.35 44.96 23.37
N LYS A 66 -51.60 44.74 22.91
CA LYS A 66 -52.02 43.75 21.87
C LYS A 66 -51.94 44.34 20.42
N PRO A 67 -52.43 43.67 19.34
CA PRO A 67 -51.64 42.78 18.47
C PRO A 67 -51.74 43.16 16.96
N LYS A 68 -50.70 42.95 16.13
CA LYS A 68 -50.88 42.92 14.66
C LYS A 68 -50.03 41.89 13.91
N LYS A 69 -50.77 40.94 13.34
CA LYS A 69 -50.61 40.24 12.04
C LYS A 69 -49.43 39.27 11.83
N ARG A 70 -49.80 38.00 12.02
CA ARG A 70 -49.35 36.80 11.33
C ARG A 70 -49.12 37.05 9.83
N LEU A 71 -47.89 36.83 9.36
CA LEU A 71 -47.56 36.50 7.98
C LEU A 71 -46.63 35.28 8.01
N THR A 72 -47.22 34.14 7.68
CA THR A 72 -46.54 32.88 7.41
C THR A 72 -45.67 33.04 6.15
N ALA A 73 -44.35 32.99 6.31
CA ALA A 73 -43.42 32.82 5.20
C ALA A 73 -42.62 31.54 5.44
N THR A 74 -43.13 30.44 4.89
CA THR A 74 -42.45 29.15 4.81
C THR A 74 -41.20 29.33 3.95
N ARG A 75 -40.02 29.49 4.57
CA ARG A 75 -38.74 29.46 3.86
C ARG A 75 -38.44 28.02 3.45
N LYS A 76 -38.86 27.69 2.23
CA LYS A 76 -38.42 26.53 1.46
C LYS A 76 -36.90 26.62 1.34
N ILE A 77 -36.18 25.78 2.07
CA ILE A 77 -34.73 25.64 1.91
C ILE A 77 -34.52 24.92 0.58
N GLU A 78 -34.35 25.69 -0.49
CA GLU A 78 -33.82 25.16 -1.75
C GLU A 78 -32.37 24.75 -1.50
N ARG A 79 -32.14 23.44 -1.52
CA ARG A 79 -30.79 22.87 -1.65
C ARG A 79 -30.22 23.38 -2.97
N MET A 80 -29.39 24.41 -2.91
CA MET A 80 -28.50 24.80 -4.01
C MET A 80 -27.58 23.61 -4.27
N THR A 81 -27.94 22.80 -5.26
CA THR A 81 -27.01 21.86 -5.87
C THR A 81 -26.02 22.71 -6.65
N VAL A 82 -24.82 22.90 -6.08
CA VAL A 82 -23.68 23.44 -6.83
C VAL A 82 -23.33 22.38 -7.87
N LYS A 83 -24.00 22.43 -9.03
CA LYS A 83 -23.53 21.75 -10.23
C LYS A 83 -22.23 22.45 -10.61
N LYS A 84 -21.09 21.88 -10.17
CA LYS A 84 -19.78 22.16 -10.77
C LYS A 84 -19.98 22.13 -12.29
N PRO A 85 -19.46 23.09 -13.06
CA PRO A 85 -19.56 23.04 -14.50
C PRO A 85 -18.78 21.82 -14.97
N THR A 86 -19.50 20.73 -15.28
CA THR A 86 -18.90 19.51 -15.80
C THR A 86 -18.53 19.76 -17.24
N ARG A 87 -17.28 20.18 -17.46
CA ARG A 87 -16.64 20.04 -18.77
C ARG A 87 -16.85 18.61 -19.23
N ALA A 88 -17.33 18.42 -20.45
CA ALA A 88 -17.39 17.09 -21.03
C ALA A 88 -15.97 16.51 -21.05
N LEU A 89 -15.80 15.34 -20.44
CA LEU A 89 -14.53 14.61 -20.48
C LEU A 89 -14.15 14.34 -21.94
N THR A 90 -12.89 14.56 -22.26
CA THR A 90 -12.29 14.19 -23.54
C THR A 90 -12.34 12.67 -23.73
N ALA A 91 -12.14 12.20 -24.96
CA ALA A 91 -12.09 10.76 -25.23
C ALA A 91 -10.96 10.05 -24.45
N ASP A 92 -9.81 10.71 -24.31
CA ASP A 92 -8.65 10.20 -23.59
C ASP A 92 -8.91 10.12 -22.08
N GLU A 93 -9.47 11.16 -21.46
CA GLU A 93 -9.88 11.14 -20.04
C GLU A 93 -10.91 10.03 -19.76
N LYS A 94 -11.87 9.80 -20.67
CA LYS A 94 -12.83 8.68 -20.55
C LYS A 94 -12.14 7.32 -20.63
N LEU A 95 -11.16 7.19 -21.52
CA LEU A 95 -10.38 5.95 -21.65
C LEU A 95 -9.54 5.70 -20.40
N GLN A 96 -8.92 6.74 -19.85
CA GLN A 96 -8.20 6.68 -18.58
C GLN A 96 -9.10 6.22 -17.43
N GLU A 97 -10.26 6.84 -17.26
CA GLU A 97 -11.23 6.43 -16.23
C GLU A 97 -11.67 4.97 -16.40
N ALA A 98 -11.94 4.55 -17.64
CA ALA A 98 -12.34 3.18 -17.95
C ALA A 98 -11.23 2.17 -17.64
N PHE A 99 -9.99 2.48 -18.03
CA PHE A 99 -8.80 1.68 -17.76
C PHE A 99 -8.57 1.49 -16.26
N LEU A 100 -8.49 2.60 -15.50
CA LEU A 100 -8.26 2.53 -14.07
C LEU A 100 -9.41 1.82 -13.34
N LYS A 101 -10.66 2.06 -13.75
CA LYS A 101 -11.82 1.35 -13.22
C LYS A 101 -11.74 -0.16 -13.48
N ARG A 102 -11.20 -0.58 -14.62
CA ARG A 102 -11.01 -1.99 -14.94
C ARG A 102 -9.93 -2.61 -14.05
N LEU A 103 -8.76 -1.98 -13.91
CA LEU A 103 -7.71 -2.43 -12.99
C LEU A 103 -8.20 -2.52 -11.54
N ARG A 104 -8.96 -1.53 -11.07
CA ARG A 104 -9.56 -1.54 -9.73
C ARG A 104 -10.51 -2.72 -9.48
N LYS A 105 -11.18 -3.20 -10.51
CA LYS A 105 -12.08 -4.36 -10.42
C LYS A 105 -11.34 -5.70 -10.39
N LEU A 106 -10.12 -5.76 -10.92
CA LEU A 106 -9.31 -6.98 -11.01
C LEU A 106 -8.62 -7.34 -9.69
N GLY A 107 -8.61 -6.44 -8.70
CA GLY A 107 -8.13 -6.74 -7.35
C GLY A 107 -6.68 -6.32 -7.09
N GLY A 108 -6.25 -6.45 -5.84
CA GLY A 108 -4.91 -6.05 -5.39
C GLY A 108 -3.82 -6.93 -6.02
N GLU A 109 -3.98 -8.25 -5.89
CA GLU A 109 -3.04 -9.23 -6.42
C GLU A 109 -2.79 -9.03 -7.92
N TYR A 110 -3.84 -8.98 -8.74
CA TYR A 110 -3.69 -8.67 -10.18
C TYR A 110 -2.92 -7.37 -10.42
N PHE A 111 -3.17 -6.33 -9.61
CA PHE A 111 -2.51 -5.04 -9.76
C PHE A 111 -1.02 -5.08 -9.39
N GLU A 112 -0.63 -5.90 -8.42
CA GLU A 112 0.77 -6.16 -8.09
C GLU A 112 1.49 -6.79 -9.29
N TYR A 113 0.92 -7.87 -9.84
CA TYR A 113 1.44 -8.50 -11.05
C TYR A 113 1.52 -7.50 -12.21
N TYR A 114 0.42 -6.82 -12.53
CA TYR A 114 0.36 -5.84 -13.59
C TYR A 114 1.45 -4.75 -13.45
N SER A 115 1.65 -4.23 -12.24
CA SER A 115 2.63 -3.17 -11.97
C SER A 115 4.06 -3.62 -12.24
N VAL A 116 4.42 -4.84 -11.83
CA VAL A 116 5.77 -5.39 -12.06
C VAL A 116 6.02 -5.60 -13.54
N TYR A 117 5.07 -6.22 -14.26
CA TYR A 117 5.22 -6.45 -15.70
C TYR A 117 5.16 -5.16 -16.52
N LEU A 118 4.41 -4.14 -16.09
CA LEU A 118 4.44 -2.83 -16.74
C LEU A 118 5.83 -2.21 -16.67
N LEU A 119 6.46 -2.21 -15.49
CA LEU A 119 7.80 -1.65 -15.29
C LEU A 119 8.89 -2.45 -16.00
N GLU A 120 8.74 -3.77 -16.09
CA GLU A 120 9.58 -4.66 -16.87
C GLU A 120 9.53 -4.31 -18.37
N ARG A 121 8.33 -4.15 -18.94
CA ARG A 121 8.13 -3.70 -20.33
C ARG A 121 8.67 -2.30 -20.56
N TYR A 122 8.39 -1.38 -19.64
CA TYR A 122 8.87 0.01 -19.71
C TYR A 122 10.40 0.06 -19.73
N SER A 123 11.05 -0.76 -18.88
CA SER A 123 12.50 -0.87 -18.83
C SER A 123 13.08 -1.40 -20.14
N ARG A 124 12.45 -2.44 -20.72
CA ARG A 124 12.86 -3.02 -22.01
C ARG A 124 12.72 -2.02 -23.16
N LEU A 125 11.60 -1.30 -23.22
CA LEU A 125 11.35 -0.27 -24.24
C LEU A 125 12.42 0.81 -24.21
N ASN A 126 12.84 1.22 -23.01
CA ASN A 126 13.91 2.19 -22.78
C ASN A 126 15.32 1.61 -22.92
N GLY A 127 15.46 0.40 -23.48
CA GLY A 127 16.74 -0.20 -23.83
C GLY A 127 17.52 -0.78 -22.65
N ARG A 128 16.87 -1.01 -21.49
CA ARG A 128 17.43 -1.76 -20.37
C ARG A 128 17.10 -3.24 -20.53
N ARG A 129 18.04 -4.10 -20.18
CA ARG A 129 17.84 -5.56 -20.15
C ARG A 129 17.32 -5.97 -18.78
N LEU A 130 16.31 -6.83 -18.75
CA LEU A 130 15.84 -7.48 -17.52
C LEU A 130 16.80 -8.61 -17.14
N GLU A 131 17.33 -8.57 -15.93
CA GLU A 131 18.19 -9.61 -15.35
C GLU A 131 17.39 -10.57 -14.47
N ALA A 132 16.52 -10.02 -13.62
CA ALA A 132 15.67 -10.79 -12.72
C ALA A 132 14.33 -10.08 -12.52
N LEU A 133 13.30 -10.88 -12.24
CA LEU A 133 11.96 -10.42 -11.88
C LEU A 133 11.44 -11.31 -10.77
N LYS A 134 10.95 -10.70 -9.70
CA LYS A 134 10.37 -11.39 -8.55
C LYS A 134 9.11 -10.66 -8.11
N ILE A 135 8.06 -11.41 -7.88
CA ILE A 135 6.79 -10.92 -7.34
C ILE A 135 6.64 -11.51 -5.95
N THR A 136 6.60 -10.65 -4.95
CA THR A 136 6.47 -11.01 -3.54
C THR A 136 5.07 -10.64 -3.08
N GLY A 137 4.07 -11.35 -3.58
CA GLY A 137 2.70 -11.19 -3.10
C GLY A 137 2.52 -11.78 -1.70
N GLY A 138 1.63 -11.19 -0.90
CA GLY A 138 1.14 -11.73 0.38
C GLY A 138 1.40 -10.86 1.61
N GLU A 139 0.80 -11.24 2.75
CA GLU A 139 0.76 -10.43 3.98
C GLU A 139 2.12 -10.25 4.71
N ASN A 140 3.18 -10.92 4.27
CA ASN A 140 4.51 -10.92 4.91
C ASN A 140 5.62 -10.35 4.01
N ASP A 141 5.27 -9.59 2.98
CA ASP A 141 6.21 -9.00 2.03
C ASP A 141 7.00 -7.81 2.63
N GLY A 142 6.55 -7.28 3.76
CA GLY A 142 7.13 -6.13 4.43
C GLY A 142 6.86 -4.81 3.72
N GLY A 143 5.86 -4.76 2.82
CA GLY A 143 5.57 -3.58 2.01
C GLY A 143 6.43 -3.47 0.75
N ILE A 144 6.73 -4.60 0.10
CA ILE A 144 7.39 -4.66 -1.22
C ILE A 144 6.69 -5.79 -1.99
N ASP A 145 5.82 -5.42 -2.93
CA ASP A 145 5.03 -6.39 -3.69
C ASP A 145 5.81 -6.98 -4.88
N GLY A 146 6.90 -6.32 -5.29
CA GLY A 146 7.72 -6.79 -6.40
C GLY A 146 9.12 -6.20 -6.46
N GLU A 147 9.94 -6.83 -7.30
CA GLU A 147 11.35 -6.49 -7.46
C GLU A 147 11.80 -6.84 -8.88
N ILE A 148 12.44 -5.89 -9.56
CA ILE A 148 13.08 -6.12 -10.86
C ILE A 148 14.55 -5.73 -10.79
N GLU A 149 15.41 -6.54 -11.41
CA GLU A 149 16.81 -6.20 -11.63
C GLU A 149 17.01 -5.91 -13.11
N VAL A 150 17.62 -4.77 -13.41
CA VAL A 150 17.78 -4.28 -14.79
C VAL A 150 19.20 -3.79 -15.03
N THR A 151 19.71 -4.06 -16.22
CA THR A 151 21.02 -3.59 -16.69
C THR A 151 20.84 -2.61 -17.84
N ASP A 152 21.47 -1.45 -17.78
CA ASP A 152 21.49 -0.53 -18.91
C ASP A 152 22.42 -1.00 -20.05
N ARG A 153 22.53 -0.21 -21.12
CA ARG A 153 23.40 -0.53 -22.27
C ARG A 153 24.90 -0.41 -21.96
N LEU A 154 25.26 0.28 -20.89
CA LEU A 154 26.64 0.48 -20.44
C LEU A 154 27.09 -0.61 -19.45
N GLY A 155 26.16 -1.42 -18.94
CA GLY A 155 26.43 -2.52 -18.03
C GLY A 155 26.14 -2.22 -16.56
N PHE A 156 25.58 -1.04 -16.23
CA PHE A 156 25.22 -0.72 -14.85
C PHE A 156 23.94 -1.46 -14.45
N ARG A 157 24.02 -2.16 -13.32
CA ARG A 157 22.92 -2.91 -12.73
C ARG A 157 22.22 -2.09 -11.67
N GLU A 158 20.90 -2.22 -11.63
CA GLU A 158 20.05 -1.56 -10.66
C GLU A 158 18.94 -2.50 -10.20
N THR A 159 18.63 -2.48 -8.91
CA THR A 159 17.47 -3.17 -8.36
C THR A 159 16.36 -2.15 -8.11
N ILE A 160 15.16 -2.44 -8.57
CA ILE A 160 13.99 -1.58 -8.40
C ILE A 160 12.96 -2.36 -7.57
N TYR A 161 12.70 -1.87 -6.37
CA TYR A 161 11.63 -2.36 -5.50
C TYR A 161 10.31 -1.68 -5.86
N ILE A 162 9.22 -2.43 -5.77
CA ILE A 162 7.91 -1.98 -6.25
C ILE A 162 6.90 -2.22 -5.13
N GLN A 163 6.11 -1.21 -4.82
CA GLN A 163 4.88 -1.34 -4.04
C GLN A 163 3.71 -0.84 -4.91
N ALA A 164 2.66 -1.64 -5.03
CA ALA A 164 1.45 -1.39 -5.76
C ALA A 164 0.24 -1.36 -4.81
N LYS A 165 -0.48 -0.24 -4.76
CA LYS A 165 -1.75 -0.12 -4.00
C LYS A 165 -2.94 0.13 -4.91
N ASN A 166 -3.81 -0.87 -4.99
CA ASN A 166 -5.06 -0.78 -5.74
C ASN A 166 -6.17 -0.13 -4.90
N TRP A 167 -6.20 1.19 -4.85
CA TRP A 167 -7.16 1.96 -4.05
C TRP A 167 -8.22 2.61 -4.92
N ASN A 168 -9.47 2.54 -4.46
CA ASN A 168 -10.58 3.10 -5.21
C ASN A 168 -11.09 4.40 -4.56
N PRO A 169 -10.76 5.59 -5.10
CA PRO A 169 -11.25 6.85 -4.56
C PRO A 169 -12.78 6.97 -4.57
N ASP A 170 -13.47 6.16 -5.38
CA ASP A 170 -14.93 6.17 -5.50
C ASP A 170 -15.64 5.44 -4.34
N LYS A 171 -14.91 4.73 -3.46
CA LYS A 171 -15.48 3.83 -2.44
C LYS A 171 -15.74 4.47 -1.06
N GLY A 172 -15.58 5.78 -0.88
CA GLY A 172 -15.88 6.42 0.40
C GLY A 172 -15.28 7.81 0.56
N ASP A 173 -14.91 8.16 1.79
CA ASP A 173 -14.17 9.41 2.05
C ASP A 173 -12.83 9.34 1.31
N GLU A 174 -12.65 10.26 0.37
CA GLU A 174 -11.48 10.40 -0.47
C GLU A 174 -10.17 10.32 0.32
N ARG A 175 -10.13 10.85 1.54
CA ARG A 175 -8.95 10.85 2.42
C ARG A 175 -8.47 9.45 2.80
N LEU A 176 -9.35 8.46 2.77
CA LEU A 176 -9.03 7.07 3.08
C LEU A 176 -8.50 6.29 1.87
N TRP A 177 -8.64 6.86 0.68
CA TRP A 177 -8.33 6.20 -0.59
C TRP A 177 -7.21 6.90 -1.36
N VAL A 178 -6.46 7.78 -0.71
CA VAL A 178 -5.30 8.50 -1.26
C VAL A 178 -4.05 8.15 -0.49
N VAL A 179 -2.94 7.97 -1.21
CA VAL A 179 -1.66 7.55 -0.61
C VAL A 179 -1.07 8.73 0.15
N GLY A 180 -0.99 8.59 1.47
CA GLY A 180 -0.40 9.56 2.38
C GLY A 180 1.06 9.28 2.72
N GLU A 181 1.66 10.23 3.43
CA GLU A 181 3.06 10.21 3.87
C GLU A 181 3.46 8.92 4.61
N THR A 182 2.66 8.46 5.56
CA THR A 182 3.00 7.29 6.39
C THR A 182 3.24 6.03 5.57
N LEU A 183 2.41 5.79 4.55
CA LEU A 183 2.54 4.60 3.72
C LEU A 183 3.80 4.65 2.85
N LEU A 184 4.14 5.84 2.37
CA LEU A 184 5.35 6.06 1.59
C LEU A 184 6.62 5.91 2.45
N GLN A 185 6.61 6.43 3.68
CA GLN A 185 7.70 6.25 4.64
C GLN A 185 7.92 4.78 5.00
N GLN A 186 6.84 4.01 5.17
CA GLN A 186 6.92 2.57 5.39
C GLN A 186 7.58 1.86 4.20
N PHE A 187 7.18 2.20 2.97
CA PHE A 187 7.79 1.65 1.76
C PHE A 187 9.28 1.98 1.64
N ILE A 188 9.66 3.25 1.86
CA ILE A 188 11.06 3.68 1.86
C ILE A 188 11.87 2.90 2.91
N GLY A 189 11.34 2.78 4.13
CA GLY A 189 11.96 2.00 5.19
C GLY A 189 12.14 0.52 4.82
N ALA A 190 11.12 -0.09 4.22
CA ALA A 190 11.18 -1.47 3.75
C ALA A 190 12.29 -1.66 2.69
N CYS A 191 12.39 -0.75 1.73
CA CYS A 191 13.43 -0.77 0.69
C CYS A 191 14.84 -0.69 1.29
N VAL A 192 15.06 0.23 2.23
CA VAL A 192 16.36 0.40 2.90
C VAL A 192 16.73 -0.84 3.71
N CYS A 193 15.78 -1.39 4.48
CA CYS A 193 15.99 -2.61 5.25
C CYS A 193 16.31 -3.81 4.34
N ARG A 194 15.60 -3.95 3.22
CA ARG A 194 15.81 -5.05 2.27
C ARG A 194 17.15 -4.92 1.55
N GLN A 195 17.49 -3.71 1.12
CA GLN A 195 18.80 -3.40 0.55
C GLN A 195 19.94 -3.79 1.51
N ALA A 196 19.82 -3.41 2.79
CA ALA A 196 20.82 -3.73 3.80
C ALA A 196 20.94 -5.24 4.06
N LYS A 197 19.81 -5.96 4.11
CA LYS A 197 19.77 -7.41 4.35
C LYS A 197 20.35 -8.22 3.18
N GLU A 198 20.07 -7.81 1.96
CA GLU A 198 20.48 -8.53 0.74
C GLU A 198 21.85 -8.08 0.22
N GLY A 199 22.44 -7.03 0.81
CA GLY A 199 23.74 -6.50 0.39
C GLY A 199 23.71 -5.85 -1.00
N LYS A 200 22.53 -5.45 -1.49
CA LYS A 200 22.35 -4.88 -2.82
C LYS A 200 22.83 -3.43 -2.87
N GLN A 201 23.44 -3.07 -4.00
CA GLN A 201 23.86 -1.71 -4.31
C GLN A 201 23.00 -1.17 -5.46
N HIS A 202 22.89 0.16 -5.56
CA HIS A 202 22.07 0.83 -6.57
C HIS A 202 20.61 0.34 -6.54
N CYS A 203 19.96 0.52 -5.39
CA CYS A 203 18.54 0.24 -5.25
C CYS A 203 17.71 1.51 -5.41
N ARG A 204 16.58 1.38 -6.11
CA ARG A 204 15.52 2.39 -6.21
C ARG A 204 14.18 1.81 -5.80
N GLY A 205 13.20 2.67 -5.56
CA GLY A 205 11.84 2.29 -5.25
C GLY A 205 10.82 3.00 -6.13
N ILE A 206 9.80 2.27 -6.56
CA ILE A 206 8.64 2.81 -7.26
C ILE A 206 7.39 2.49 -6.46
N PHE A 207 6.64 3.52 -6.08
CA PHE A 207 5.33 3.37 -5.47
C PHE A 207 4.25 3.61 -6.52
N ILE A 208 3.42 2.61 -6.81
CA ILE A 208 2.36 2.68 -7.83
C ILE A 208 1.00 2.64 -7.15
N THR A 209 0.08 3.51 -7.56
CA THR A 209 -1.32 3.46 -7.12
C THR A 209 -2.30 3.75 -8.24
N THR A 210 -3.48 3.11 -8.19
CA THR A 210 -4.62 3.45 -9.07
C THR A 210 -5.40 4.70 -8.61
N SER A 211 -4.97 5.32 -7.50
CA SER A 211 -5.50 6.56 -6.94
C SER A 211 -4.48 7.70 -7.11
N ARG A 212 -4.34 8.55 -6.10
CA ARG A 212 -3.46 9.73 -6.09
C ARG A 212 -2.70 9.83 -4.77
N PHE A 213 -1.60 10.58 -4.81
CA PHE A 213 -0.83 10.97 -3.64
C PHE A 213 -1.36 12.25 -3.01
N THR A 214 -1.31 12.35 -1.68
CA THR A 214 -1.55 13.62 -0.97
C THR A 214 -0.41 14.61 -1.23
N ALA A 215 -0.62 15.90 -0.92
CA ALA A 215 0.41 16.92 -1.11
C ALA A 215 1.68 16.62 -0.29
N GLU A 216 1.51 16.08 0.91
CA GLU A 216 2.58 15.67 1.82
C GLU A 216 3.35 14.47 1.26
N ALA A 217 2.65 13.48 0.72
CA ALA A 217 3.28 12.34 0.06
C ALA A 217 4.07 12.76 -1.19
N LYS A 218 3.53 13.68 -2.01
CA LYS A 218 4.24 14.24 -3.16
C LYS A 218 5.53 14.96 -2.75
N LYS A 219 5.49 15.74 -1.67
CA LYS A 219 6.68 16.42 -1.15
C LYS A 219 7.79 15.43 -0.78
N ILE A 220 7.47 14.30 -0.16
CA ILE A 220 8.46 13.27 0.17
C ILE A 220 9.05 12.64 -1.10
N LEU A 221 8.21 12.37 -2.11
CA LEU A 221 8.68 11.86 -3.40
C LEU A 221 9.62 12.86 -4.08
N ASP A 222 9.30 14.16 -4.03
CA ASP A 222 10.16 15.21 -4.58
C ASP A 222 11.49 15.29 -3.84
N ASP A 223 11.46 15.25 -2.50
CA ASP A 223 12.65 15.28 -1.64
C ASP A 223 13.54 14.04 -1.80
N THR A 224 12.99 12.92 -2.30
CA THR A 224 13.68 11.63 -2.46
C THR A 224 13.76 11.14 -3.90
N ALA A 225 13.55 12.04 -4.87
CA ALA A 225 13.43 11.73 -6.29
C ALA A 225 14.68 11.07 -6.93
N ASP A 226 15.83 11.13 -6.25
CA ASP A 226 17.05 10.42 -6.67
C ASP A 226 16.90 8.90 -6.58
N LYS A 227 16.08 8.40 -5.65
CA LYS A 227 15.90 6.96 -5.38
C LYS A 227 14.46 6.48 -5.45
N PHE A 228 13.50 7.33 -5.11
CA PHE A 228 12.10 6.94 -4.98
C PHE A 228 11.22 7.78 -5.89
N VAL A 229 10.32 7.12 -6.62
CA VAL A 229 9.35 7.80 -7.49
C VAL A 229 7.95 7.24 -7.26
N GLY A 230 6.94 8.09 -7.41
CA GLY A 230 5.54 7.71 -7.34
C GLY A 230 4.90 7.71 -8.71
N TYR A 231 4.06 6.71 -8.97
CA TYR A 231 3.21 6.62 -10.15
C TYR A 231 1.76 6.62 -9.68
N ASP A 232 1.06 7.72 -9.93
CA ASP A 232 -0.37 7.81 -9.67
C ASP A 232 -1.21 7.31 -10.86
N GLY A 233 -2.53 7.40 -10.77
CA GLY A 233 -3.42 6.92 -11.83
C GLY A 233 -3.20 7.60 -13.19
N ALA A 234 -2.65 8.82 -13.25
CA ALA A 234 -2.29 9.48 -14.50
C ALA A 234 -0.97 8.94 -15.04
N ASP A 235 0.06 8.86 -14.21
CA ASP A 235 1.37 8.32 -14.62
C ASP A 235 1.25 6.87 -15.10
N LEU A 236 0.45 6.07 -14.38
CA LEU A 236 0.16 4.68 -14.73
C LEU A 236 -0.51 4.55 -16.10
N TYR A 237 -1.43 5.45 -16.42
CA TYR A 237 -2.15 5.44 -17.70
C TYR A 237 -1.24 5.78 -18.88
N GLU A 238 -0.38 6.78 -18.72
CA GLU A 238 0.57 7.16 -19.76
C GLU A 238 1.64 6.08 -19.97
N ALA A 239 2.18 5.50 -18.89
CA ALA A 239 3.10 4.36 -18.99
C ALA A 239 2.43 3.14 -19.67
N ALA A 240 1.16 2.87 -19.35
CA ALA A 240 0.39 1.80 -19.98
C ALA A 240 0.19 2.03 -21.49
N LYS A 241 -0.09 3.28 -21.91
CA LYS A 241 -0.17 3.66 -23.32
C LYS A 241 1.15 3.50 -24.05
N GLU A 242 2.23 3.98 -23.45
CA GLU A 242 3.58 3.90 -24.02
C GLU A 242 4.01 2.44 -24.23
N CYS A 243 3.79 1.59 -23.23
CA CYS A 243 4.10 0.16 -23.27
C CYS A 243 3.09 -0.69 -24.07
N GLN A 244 2.00 -0.08 -24.55
CA GLN A 244 0.85 -0.78 -25.12
C GLN A 244 0.38 -1.96 -24.26
N PHE A 245 0.28 -1.75 -22.95
CA PHE A 245 -0.05 -2.78 -21.97
C PHE A 245 -1.35 -2.46 -21.27
N GLY A 246 -2.41 -3.24 -21.52
CA GLY A 246 -3.77 -2.93 -21.06
C GLY A 246 -4.47 -1.86 -21.88
N ILE A 247 -3.72 -1.10 -22.67
CA ILE A 247 -4.21 -0.10 -23.62
C ILE A 247 -3.47 -0.34 -24.94
N ILE A 248 -4.21 -0.54 -26.02
CA ILE A 248 -3.64 -0.90 -27.32
C ILE A 248 -4.22 -0.01 -28.42
N LYS A 249 -3.45 0.17 -29.49
CA LYS A 249 -3.87 0.96 -30.64
C LYS A 249 -4.54 0.06 -31.68
N LYS A 250 -5.86 0.17 -31.84
CA LYS A 250 -6.65 -0.55 -32.86
C LYS A 250 -7.10 0.44 -33.93
N ASN A 251 -6.77 0.17 -35.20
CA ASN A 251 -7.17 1.02 -36.34
C ASN A 251 -6.78 2.50 -36.20
N GLY A 252 -5.69 2.80 -35.49
CA GLY A 252 -5.23 4.18 -35.26
C GLY A 252 -5.79 4.83 -34.00
N GLU A 253 -6.77 4.22 -33.33
CA GLU A 253 -7.40 4.72 -32.10
C GLU A 253 -6.95 3.92 -30.87
N TRP A 254 -6.88 4.57 -29.71
CA TRP A 254 -6.57 3.91 -28.45
C TRP A 254 -7.81 3.24 -27.86
N ALA A 255 -7.67 1.98 -27.45
CA ALA A 255 -8.73 1.18 -26.85
C ALA A 255 -8.19 0.30 -25.72
N LEU A 256 -9.07 -0.17 -24.84
CA LEU A 256 -8.71 -1.13 -23.81
C LEU A 256 -8.34 -2.48 -24.43
N ASP A 257 -7.32 -3.11 -23.86
CA ASP A 257 -7.01 -4.50 -24.12
C ASP A 257 -7.91 -5.38 -23.23
N GLU A 258 -9.07 -5.73 -23.76
CA GLU A 258 -10.05 -6.57 -23.06
C GLU A 258 -9.53 -7.98 -22.77
N GLU A 259 -8.54 -8.48 -23.51
CA GLU A 259 -7.96 -9.81 -23.27
C GLU A 259 -7.09 -9.78 -22.03
N LEU A 260 -6.13 -8.84 -21.96
CA LEU A 260 -5.30 -8.66 -20.77
C LEU A 260 -6.18 -8.33 -19.55
N LEU A 261 -7.15 -7.44 -19.72
CA LEU A 261 -8.00 -6.97 -18.63
C LEU A 261 -9.19 -7.91 -18.34
N ALA A 262 -9.28 -9.10 -18.96
CA ALA A 262 -10.36 -10.06 -18.73
C ALA A 262 -10.32 -10.70 -17.34
N GLY A 263 -9.15 -10.87 -16.74
CA GLY A 263 -8.96 -11.55 -15.46
C GLY A 263 -7.59 -12.23 -15.31
N GLU A 264 -7.25 -12.67 -14.10
CA GLU A 264 -5.97 -13.27 -13.73
C GLU A 264 -5.52 -14.41 -14.66
N LYS A 265 -6.44 -15.29 -15.07
CA LYS A 265 -6.14 -16.43 -15.96
C LYS A 265 -5.68 -16.04 -17.36
N ALA A 266 -6.04 -14.85 -17.85
CA ALA A 266 -5.59 -14.37 -19.16
C ALA A 266 -4.16 -13.81 -19.07
N PHE A 267 -3.86 -13.13 -17.98
CA PHE A 267 -2.55 -12.54 -17.72
C PHE A 267 -1.44 -13.60 -17.64
N PHE A 268 -1.63 -14.66 -16.86
CA PHE A 268 -0.66 -15.76 -16.74
C PHE A 268 -0.60 -16.71 -17.94
N LYS A 269 -1.44 -16.53 -18.96
CA LYS A 269 -1.33 -17.27 -20.22
C LYS A 269 -0.44 -16.57 -21.26
N MET A 270 -0.19 -15.28 -21.05
CA MET A 270 0.65 -14.45 -21.92
C MET A 270 2.15 -14.55 -21.58
N TYR A 271 2.49 -15.18 -20.44
CA TYR A 271 3.82 -15.33 -19.87
C TYR A 271 4.02 -16.78 -19.41
#